data_AF-A0AAJ6TRM4-F1
#
_entry.id   AF-A0AAJ6TRM4-F1
#
_cell.length_a   1.000
_cell.length_b   1.000
_cell.length_c   1.000
_cell.angle_alpha   90.00
_cell.angle_beta   90.00
_cell.angle_gamma   90.00
#
_symmetry.space_group_name_H-M   'P 1'
#
loop_
_entity.id
_entity.type
_entity.pdbx_description
1 polymer ?
#
loop_
_entity_poly.entity_id
_entity_poly.type
_entity_poly.pdbx_seq_one_letter_code
_entity_poly.pdbx_strand_id
1 'polypeptide(L)'
;MDQLNNGARALMLDTYDFRGDVWLCHSFKGQCHDYTAFGPAIDTLREIEAFLSTHPSEIVTIILEDYVQAPNGLTKVFTDAGLMKYWFPVTNMPKNGQDWPLVNDMVQNNQRLLVFTSIQSKEASEGIAYQWNFMVENQYGNVGMKAGSCTNRKESSSLNDKSRSLVLVNYFRCIPMKKLSCEDNSRNLIKMLHTCSGAAANRWANFVAVDYYKRSEGGGSFQAVDLLNGKLLCGCDDIHACV
;
A
#
# COMPACT_ATOMS: atom_id res chain seq x y z
N MET A 1 16.69 -0.82 -1.57
CA MET A 1 15.51 -1.09 -2.41
C MET A 1 15.23 -2.58 -2.67
N ASP A 2 15.22 -3.42 -1.63
CA ASP A 2 15.01 -4.88 -1.78
C ASP A 2 13.56 -5.27 -2.06
N GLN A 3 12.59 -4.53 -1.50
CA GLN A 3 11.17 -4.89 -1.61
C GLN A 3 10.70 -4.85 -3.07
N LEU A 4 10.98 -3.75 -3.77
CA LEU A 4 10.61 -3.60 -5.18
C LEU A 4 11.34 -4.61 -6.08
N ASN A 5 12.63 -4.84 -5.83
CA ASN A 5 13.42 -5.82 -6.58
C ASN A 5 12.92 -7.27 -6.39
N ASN A 6 12.27 -7.56 -5.26
CA ASN A 6 11.68 -8.87 -5.00
C ASN A 6 10.21 -8.96 -5.42
N GLY A 7 9.65 -7.96 -6.11
CA GLY A 7 8.31 -8.02 -6.69
C GLY A 7 7.22 -7.25 -5.91
N ALA A 8 7.54 -6.62 -4.78
CA ALA A 8 6.57 -5.71 -4.17
C ALA A 8 6.29 -4.53 -5.10
N ARG A 9 5.03 -4.09 -5.18
CA ARG A 9 4.59 -2.94 -5.99
C ARG A 9 3.78 -1.92 -5.21
N ALA A 10 3.63 -2.12 -3.90
CA ALA A 10 3.05 -1.16 -2.98
C ALA A 10 3.94 -1.01 -1.74
N LEU A 11 4.08 0.21 -1.23
CA LEU A 11 4.82 0.53 -0.02
C LEU A 11 3.91 1.33 0.92
N MET A 12 3.84 0.92 2.19
CA MET A 12 3.22 1.72 3.26
C MET A 12 4.31 2.47 4.00
N LEU A 13 4.20 3.79 4.08
CA LEU A 13 5.21 4.65 4.66
C LEU A 13 4.56 5.65 5.61
N ASP A 14 5.15 5.82 6.78
CA ASP A 14 4.71 6.80 7.76
C ASP A 14 5.59 8.05 7.63
N THR A 15 5.00 9.20 7.31
CA THR A 15 5.73 10.44 7.02
C THR A 15 5.45 11.52 8.04
N TYR A 16 6.50 12.14 8.58
CA TYR A 16 6.41 13.16 9.62
C TYR A 16 7.28 14.39 9.28
N ASP A 17 6.89 15.55 9.79
CA ASP A 17 7.83 16.67 9.92
C ASP A 17 8.84 16.37 11.03
N PHE A 18 10.12 16.37 10.69
CA PHE A 18 11.19 16.18 11.66
C PHE A 18 12.48 16.87 11.22
N ARG A 19 13.13 17.57 12.15
CA ARG A 19 14.41 18.28 11.90
C ARG A 19 14.40 19.20 10.67
N GLY A 20 13.24 19.78 10.34
CA GLY A 20 13.06 20.72 9.23
C GLY A 20 12.76 20.08 7.87
N ASP A 21 12.66 18.75 7.79
CA ASP A 21 12.39 18.01 6.56
C ASP A 21 11.26 16.96 6.77
N VAL A 22 10.88 16.27 5.70
CA VAL A 22 9.98 15.10 5.77
C VAL A 22 10.80 13.84 6.04
N TRP A 23 10.42 13.10 7.08
CA TRP A 23 11.10 11.90 7.54
C TRP A 23 10.18 10.68 7.56
N LEU A 24 10.77 9.50 7.35
CA LEU A 24 10.16 8.22 7.67
C LEU A 24 10.36 7.92 9.14
N CYS A 25 9.27 7.63 9.84
CA CYS A 25 9.27 7.49 11.30
C CYS A 25 8.10 6.63 11.73
N HIS A 26 8.25 5.77 12.75
CA HIS A 26 7.11 5.03 13.30
C HIS A 26 6.91 5.44 14.76
N SER A 27 5.96 6.35 14.98
CA SER A 27 5.85 7.11 16.23
C SER A 27 4.39 7.27 16.66
N PHE A 28 4.15 8.07 17.70
CA PHE A 28 2.83 8.28 18.27
C PHE A 28 2.48 9.76 18.39
N LYS A 29 1.18 10.07 18.48
CA LYS A 29 0.65 11.45 18.64
C LYS A 29 1.08 12.42 17.54
N GLY A 30 1.40 11.92 16.34
CA GLY A 30 1.78 12.77 15.21
C GLY A 30 3.13 13.46 15.36
N GLN A 31 4.03 12.96 16.22
CA GLN A 31 5.36 13.54 16.43
C GLN A 31 6.43 12.50 16.21
N CYS A 32 7.47 12.83 15.44
CA CYS A 32 8.65 11.99 15.30
C CYS A 32 9.70 12.36 16.37
N HIS A 33 10.44 11.35 16.84
CA HIS A 33 11.50 11.49 17.82
C HIS A 33 12.77 10.80 17.33
N ASP A 34 13.92 11.16 17.89
CA ASP A 34 15.21 10.58 17.49
C ASP A 34 15.25 9.04 17.56
N TYR A 35 14.52 8.44 18.51
CA TYR A 35 14.47 6.99 18.70
C TYR A 35 13.39 6.28 17.85
N THR A 36 12.50 7.04 17.19
CA THR A 36 11.48 6.50 16.27
C THR A 36 11.77 6.83 14.80
N ALA A 37 12.71 7.74 14.54
CA ALA A 37 13.13 8.14 13.20
C ALA A 37 13.95 7.06 12.51
N PHE A 38 13.60 6.74 11.26
CA PHE A 38 14.39 5.84 10.42
C PHE A 38 15.34 6.59 9.50
N GLY A 39 14.88 7.66 8.88
CA GLY A 39 15.68 8.47 7.97
C GLY A 39 14.85 9.50 7.21
N PRO A 40 15.51 10.44 6.50
CA PRO A 40 14.83 11.37 5.60
C PRO A 40 14.04 10.63 4.52
N ALA A 41 12.82 11.08 4.23
CA ALA A 41 11.98 10.44 3.21
C ALA A 41 12.59 10.54 1.80
N ILE A 42 13.34 11.61 1.53
CA ILE A 42 14.02 11.84 0.25
C ILE A 42 14.92 10.67 -0.18
N ASP A 43 15.58 9.99 0.77
CA ASP A 43 16.49 8.89 0.44
C ASP A 43 15.71 7.68 -0.10
N THR A 44 14.62 7.31 0.57
CA THR A 44 13.73 6.23 0.11
C THR A 44 13.04 6.60 -1.20
N LEU A 45 12.59 7.85 -1.35
CA LEU A 45 11.94 8.30 -2.58
C LEU A 45 12.91 8.31 -3.78
N ARG A 46 14.19 8.64 -3.57
CA ARG A 46 15.23 8.51 -4.61
C ARG A 46 15.50 7.07 -5.00
N GLU A 47 15.44 6.13 -4.06
CA GLU A 47 15.50 4.70 -4.40
C GLU A 47 14.30 4.25 -5.25
N ILE A 48 13.09 4.79 -4.99
CA ILE A 48 11.90 4.51 -5.82
C ILE A 48 12.06 5.11 -7.21
N GLU A 49 12.60 6.33 -7.31
CA GLU A 49 12.86 6.99 -8.59
C GLU A 49 13.84 6.17 -9.43
N ALA A 50 14.95 5.73 -8.83
CA ALA A 50 15.94 4.89 -9.49
C ALA A 50 15.34 3.55 -9.97
N PHE A 51 14.46 2.94 -9.17
CA PHE A 51 13.72 1.74 -9.58
C PHE A 51 12.82 2.00 -10.80
N LEU A 52 11.97 3.03 -10.75
CA LEU A 52 11.07 3.38 -11.86
C LEU A 52 11.82 3.83 -13.13
N SER A 53 12.99 4.44 -12.97
CA SER A 53 13.86 4.83 -14.09
C SER A 53 14.45 3.62 -14.80
N THR A 54 14.86 2.59 -14.05
CA THR A 54 15.47 1.37 -14.60
C THR A 54 14.44 0.31 -15.03
N HIS A 55 13.19 0.43 -14.60
CA HIS A 55 12.10 -0.49 -14.93
C HIS A 55 10.92 0.26 -15.58
N PRO A 56 10.96 0.54 -16.89
CA PRO A 56 10.02 1.44 -17.54
C PRO A 56 8.57 0.91 -17.61
N SER A 57 8.37 -0.39 -17.47
CA SER A 57 7.04 -1.03 -17.47
C SER A 57 6.43 -1.17 -16.07
N GLU A 58 7.17 -0.82 -15.02
CA GLU A 58 6.72 -1.05 -13.65
C GLU A 58 5.95 0.14 -13.10
N ILE A 59 4.96 -0.16 -12.26
CA ILE A 59 4.13 0.79 -11.53
C ILE A 59 4.36 0.58 -10.04
N VAL A 60 4.50 1.67 -9.29
CA VAL A 60 4.65 1.65 -7.84
C VAL A 60 3.50 2.43 -7.20
N THR A 61 2.93 1.88 -6.14
CA THR A 61 1.95 2.54 -5.28
C THR A 61 2.58 2.88 -3.93
N ILE A 62 2.38 4.10 -3.44
CA ILE A 62 2.79 4.52 -2.10
C ILE A 62 1.54 4.89 -1.32
N ILE A 63 1.39 4.34 -0.12
CA ILE A 63 0.29 4.63 0.80
C ILE A 63 0.89 5.27 2.05
N LEU A 64 0.58 6.54 2.26
CA LEU A 64 1.17 7.36 3.31
C LEU A 64 0.27 7.43 4.54
N GLU A 65 0.80 7.00 5.68
CA GLU A 65 0.30 7.49 6.96
C GLU A 65 0.93 8.87 7.21
N ASP A 66 0.18 9.90 6.86
CA ASP A 66 0.68 11.27 6.72
C ASP A 66 0.46 12.09 7.99
N TYR A 67 1.58 12.54 8.59
CA TYR A 67 1.64 13.47 9.70
C TYR A 67 2.35 14.79 9.33
N VAL A 68 2.65 15.03 8.05
CA VAL A 68 3.36 16.22 7.55
C VAL A 68 2.42 17.44 7.54
N GLN A 69 2.70 18.38 8.42
CA GLN A 69 1.98 19.65 8.57
C GLN A 69 2.61 20.79 7.74
N ALA A 70 3.91 20.70 7.43
CA ALA A 70 4.59 21.68 6.61
C ALA A 70 3.83 21.90 5.28
N PRO A 71 3.48 23.16 4.92
CA PRO A 71 2.79 23.44 3.67
C PRO A 71 3.58 22.92 2.47
N ASN A 72 2.96 22.09 1.65
CA ASN A 72 3.58 21.44 0.48
C ASN A 72 4.79 20.56 0.81
N GLY A 73 4.95 20.09 2.06
CA GLY A 73 6.08 19.28 2.47
C GLY A 73 6.21 17.99 1.65
N LEU A 74 5.09 17.29 1.41
CA LEU A 74 5.05 16.08 0.61
C LEU A 74 5.32 16.39 -0.87
N THR A 75 4.59 17.33 -1.47
CA THR A 75 4.82 17.70 -2.88
C THR A 75 6.26 18.15 -3.14
N LYS A 76 6.86 18.90 -2.20
CA LYS A 76 8.26 19.32 -2.29
C LYS A 76 9.19 18.11 -2.30
N VAL A 77 9.07 17.18 -1.33
CA VAL A 77 9.98 16.03 -1.25
C VAL A 77 9.84 15.08 -2.45
N PHE A 78 8.62 14.88 -2.98
CA PHE A 78 8.41 14.12 -4.22
C PHE A 78 9.01 14.82 -5.45
N THR A 79 8.92 16.15 -5.53
CA THR A 79 9.54 16.95 -6.58
C THR A 79 11.07 16.85 -6.52
N ASP A 80 11.65 17.03 -5.33
CA ASP A 80 13.09 16.96 -5.11
C ASP A 80 13.65 15.54 -5.35
N ALA A 81 12.82 14.50 -5.14
CA ALA A 81 13.14 13.12 -5.48
C ALA A 81 13.09 12.84 -7.00
N GLY A 82 12.54 13.74 -7.81
CA GLY A 82 12.35 13.54 -9.25
C GLY A 82 11.17 12.65 -9.62
N LEU A 83 10.26 12.37 -8.69
CA LEU A 83 9.16 11.40 -8.88
C LEU A 83 7.94 11.98 -9.61
N MET A 84 7.80 13.30 -9.67
CA MET A 84 6.63 13.96 -10.28
C MET A 84 6.44 13.62 -11.77
N LYS A 85 7.52 13.25 -12.48
CA LYS A 85 7.44 12.78 -13.88
C LYS A 85 6.70 11.44 -14.04
N TYR A 86 6.54 10.68 -12.96
CA TYR A 86 5.82 9.40 -12.93
C TYR A 86 4.40 9.51 -12.36
N TRP A 87 4.01 10.69 -11.88
CA TRP A 87 2.82 10.88 -11.06
C TRP A 87 1.52 10.50 -11.80
N PHE A 88 0.71 9.63 -11.20
CA PHE A 88 -0.65 9.37 -11.67
C PHE A 88 -1.59 10.44 -11.07
N PRO A 89 -2.19 11.31 -11.89
CA PRO A 89 -2.96 12.45 -11.39
C PRO A 89 -4.30 12.00 -10.78
N VAL A 90 -4.64 12.55 -9.61
CA VAL A 90 -5.89 12.24 -8.89
C VAL A 90 -7.15 12.52 -9.73
N THR A 91 -7.10 13.48 -10.66
CA THR A 91 -8.19 13.79 -11.58
C THR A 91 -8.55 12.63 -12.52
N ASN A 92 -7.60 11.74 -12.78
CA ASN A 92 -7.77 10.58 -13.64
C ASN A 92 -8.06 9.29 -12.84
N MET A 93 -8.08 9.37 -11.50
CA MET A 93 -8.40 8.21 -10.67
C MET A 93 -9.91 7.94 -10.71
N PRO A 94 -10.32 6.66 -10.84
CA PRO A 94 -11.72 6.32 -10.91
C PRO A 94 -12.43 6.64 -9.59
N LYS A 95 -13.70 7.01 -9.70
CA LYS A 95 -14.59 7.29 -8.57
C LYS A 95 -15.77 6.32 -8.61
N ASN A 96 -16.42 6.10 -7.46
CA ASN A 96 -17.66 5.32 -7.38
C ASN A 96 -17.52 3.90 -7.94
N GLY A 97 -16.42 3.23 -7.64
CA GLY A 97 -16.19 1.83 -8.01
C GLY A 97 -15.90 1.58 -9.48
N GLN A 98 -15.65 2.64 -10.27
CA GLN A 98 -15.26 2.48 -11.67
C GLN A 98 -13.88 1.82 -11.79
N ASP A 99 -13.63 1.25 -12.97
CA ASP A 99 -12.38 0.57 -13.28
C ASP A 99 -11.21 1.55 -13.38
N TRP A 100 -10.04 1.09 -12.92
CA TRP A 100 -8.78 1.81 -13.11
C TRP A 100 -8.33 1.68 -14.58
N PRO A 101 -7.56 2.66 -15.10
CA PRO A 101 -6.96 2.53 -16.41
C PRO A 101 -6.13 1.24 -16.52
N LEU A 102 -6.00 0.73 -17.74
CA LEU A 102 -5.15 -0.43 -17.99
C LEU A 102 -3.70 -0.10 -17.61
N VAL A 103 -3.01 -1.07 -17.03
CA VAL A 103 -1.57 -0.95 -16.71
C VAL A 103 -0.77 -0.51 -17.93
N ASN A 104 -1.10 -1.04 -19.12
CA ASN A 104 -0.45 -0.64 -20.36
C ASN A 104 -0.63 0.86 -20.64
N ASP A 105 -1.85 1.42 -20.47
CA ASP A 105 -2.10 2.84 -20.71
C ASP A 105 -1.37 3.71 -19.68
N MET A 106 -1.33 3.29 -18.42
CA MET A 106 -0.56 3.97 -17.37
C MET A 106 0.93 4.02 -17.72
N VAL A 107 1.50 2.90 -18.19
CA VAL A 107 2.90 2.81 -18.61
C VAL A 107 3.18 3.68 -19.83
N GLN A 108 2.33 3.62 -20.88
CA GLN A 108 2.51 4.42 -22.09
C GLN A 108 2.46 5.93 -21.82
N ASN A 109 1.66 6.36 -20.85
CA ASN A 109 1.58 7.75 -20.42
C ASN A 109 2.63 8.13 -19.37
N ASN A 110 3.53 7.21 -19.00
CA ASN A 110 4.49 7.34 -17.91
C ASN A 110 3.86 7.71 -16.55
N GLN A 111 2.59 7.37 -16.34
CA GLN A 111 1.84 7.59 -15.08
C GLN A 111 1.98 6.36 -14.18
N ARG A 112 3.20 6.14 -13.69
CA ARG A 112 3.64 4.88 -13.04
C ARG A 112 3.83 4.97 -11.53
N LEU A 113 3.42 6.07 -10.91
CA LEU A 113 3.45 6.28 -9.48
C LEU A 113 2.08 6.71 -8.97
N LEU A 114 1.40 5.85 -8.21
CA LEU A 114 0.20 6.21 -7.46
C LEU A 114 0.61 6.56 -6.03
N VAL A 115 0.10 7.68 -5.50
CA VAL A 115 0.36 8.08 -4.12
C VAL A 115 -0.95 8.41 -3.42
N PHE A 116 -1.18 7.74 -2.30
CA PHE A 116 -2.32 7.97 -1.43
C PHE A 116 -1.86 8.54 -0.09
N THR A 117 -2.64 9.45 0.48
CA THR A 117 -2.41 10.04 1.81
C THR A 117 -3.61 9.77 2.73
N SER A 118 -3.33 9.63 4.02
CA SER A 118 -4.34 9.54 5.08
C SER A 118 -5.01 10.87 5.43
N ILE A 119 -4.57 12.00 4.86
CA ILE A 119 -5.07 13.35 5.18
C ILE A 119 -5.95 13.91 4.06
N GLN A 120 -7.24 14.15 4.36
CA GLN A 120 -8.24 14.56 3.37
C GLN A 120 -7.91 15.87 2.65
N SER A 121 -7.39 16.88 3.37
CA SER A 121 -7.14 18.20 2.78
C SER A 121 -6.04 18.20 1.71
N LYS A 122 -5.12 17.22 1.76
CA LYS A 122 -3.99 17.09 0.82
C LYS A 122 -4.42 16.78 -0.60
N GLU A 123 -5.60 16.20 -0.81
CA GLU A 123 -6.14 15.99 -2.15
C GLU A 123 -6.41 17.33 -2.85
N ALA A 124 -7.03 18.27 -2.14
CA ALA A 124 -7.32 19.60 -2.69
C ALA A 124 -6.11 20.53 -2.69
N SER A 125 -5.25 20.47 -1.65
CA SER A 125 -4.13 21.42 -1.50
C SER A 125 -2.88 21.00 -2.26
N GLU A 126 -2.61 19.69 -2.38
CA GLU A 126 -1.38 19.15 -2.93
C GLU A 126 -1.60 18.18 -4.11
N GLY A 127 -2.85 17.79 -4.39
CA GLY A 127 -3.18 16.84 -5.47
C GLY A 127 -2.84 15.38 -5.14
N ILE A 128 -2.63 15.06 -3.85
CA ILE A 128 -2.32 13.71 -3.38
C ILE A 128 -3.63 13.01 -3.00
N ALA A 129 -3.90 11.86 -3.61
CA ALA A 129 -5.18 11.18 -3.48
C ALA A 129 -5.51 10.80 -2.02
N TYR A 130 -6.68 11.20 -1.52
CA TYR A 130 -7.11 10.82 -0.18
C TYR A 130 -7.51 9.34 -0.16
N GLN A 131 -6.76 8.50 0.55
CA GLN A 131 -6.87 7.04 0.41
C GLN A 131 -8.30 6.50 0.59
N TRP A 132 -9.06 7.06 1.54
CA TRP A 132 -10.40 6.62 1.89
C TRP A 132 -11.44 6.92 0.79
N ASN A 133 -11.08 7.71 -0.23
CA ASN A 133 -11.88 7.88 -1.43
C ASN A 133 -11.73 6.73 -2.45
N PHE A 134 -10.70 5.89 -2.33
CA PHE A 134 -10.34 4.94 -3.39
C PHE A 134 -10.28 3.49 -2.93
N MET A 135 -9.97 3.24 -1.64
CA MET A 135 -9.83 1.89 -1.10
C MET A 135 -10.65 1.66 0.17
N VAL A 136 -11.08 0.41 0.36
CA VAL A 136 -11.48 -0.12 1.67
C VAL A 136 -10.32 -0.90 2.29
N GLU A 137 -10.21 -0.85 3.60
CA GLU A 137 -9.09 -1.43 4.34
C GLU A 137 -9.56 -2.09 5.65
N ASN A 138 -9.05 -3.29 5.94
CA ASN A 138 -9.32 -3.94 7.22
C ASN A 138 -8.45 -3.36 8.33
N GLN A 139 -8.90 -3.56 9.56
CA GLN A 139 -8.15 -3.20 10.76
C GLN A 139 -6.76 -3.85 10.73
N TYR A 140 -5.73 -3.11 11.13
CA TYR A 140 -4.36 -3.61 11.27
C TYR A 140 -4.10 -4.22 12.65
N GLY A 141 -2.90 -4.77 12.82
CA GLY A 141 -2.43 -5.25 14.11
C GLY A 141 -3.16 -6.52 14.57
N ASN A 142 -3.06 -6.83 15.87
CA ASN A 142 -3.62 -8.06 16.43
C ASN A 142 -5.15 -8.18 16.23
N VAL A 143 -5.87 -7.05 16.17
CA VAL A 143 -7.32 -7.01 15.89
C VAL A 143 -7.59 -7.45 14.44
N GLY A 144 -6.78 -6.97 13.50
CA GLY A 144 -6.81 -7.33 12.09
C GLY A 144 -6.51 -8.78 11.77
N MET A 145 -5.79 -9.46 12.65
CA MET A 145 -5.33 -10.83 12.44
C MET A 145 -6.27 -11.90 13.04
N LYS A 146 -7.41 -11.51 13.60
CA LYS A 146 -8.35 -12.44 14.25
C LYS A 146 -8.93 -13.43 13.24
N ALA A 147 -8.55 -14.71 13.36
CA ALA A 147 -9.02 -15.77 12.48
C ALA A 147 -10.56 -15.77 12.30
N GLY A 148 -11.00 -15.82 11.04
CA GLY A 148 -12.42 -15.83 10.66
C GLY A 148 -13.15 -14.50 10.80
N SER A 149 -12.45 -13.40 11.10
CA SER A 149 -13.04 -12.06 11.19
C SER A 149 -12.17 -11.05 10.44
N CYS A 150 -12.79 -10.28 9.55
CA CYS A 150 -12.14 -9.17 8.85
C CYS A 150 -13.02 -7.93 8.99
N THR A 151 -12.66 -7.05 9.93
CA THR A 151 -13.39 -5.81 10.22
C THR A 151 -12.69 -4.63 9.55
N ASN A 152 -13.44 -3.66 9.03
CA ASN A 152 -12.84 -2.42 8.52
C ASN A 152 -12.14 -1.64 9.63
N ARG A 153 -11.11 -0.88 9.28
CA ARG A 153 -10.57 0.15 10.18
C ARG A 153 -11.51 1.33 10.29
N LYS A 154 -11.31 2.14 11.34
CA LYS A 154 -12.22 3.23 11.71
C LYS A 154 -12.38 4.28 10.60
N GLU A 155 -11.30 4.63 9.92
CA GLU A 155 -11.31 5.66 8.88
C GLU A 155 -11.86 5.14 7.53
N SER A 156 -11.82 3.82 7.33
CA SER A 156 -12.31 3.17 6.11
C SER A 156 -13.83 3.05 6.13
N SER A 157 -14.44 3.19 4.95
CA SER A 157 -15.77 2.64 4.68
C SER A 157 -15.84 1.15 5.04
N SER A 158 -17.06 0.63 5.20
CA SER A 158 -17.30 -0.81 5.32
C SER A 158 -16.65 -1.58 4.16
N LEU A 159 -16.08 -2.76 4.42
CA LEU A 159 -15.34 -3.53 3.40
C LEU A 159 -16.20 -3.91 2.18
N ASN A 160 -17.51 -4.02 2.37
CA ASN A 160 -18.46 -4.30 1.29
C ASN A 160 -18.87 -3.06 0.47
N ASP A 161 -18.35 -1.87 0.77
CA ASP A 161 -18.59 -0.64 0.01
C ASP A 161 -17.89 -0.73 -1.36
N LYS A 162 -18.70 -0.98 -2.39
CA LYS A 162 -18.24 -1.09 -3.78
C LYS A 162 -18.01 0.26 -4.45
N SER A 163 -18.31 1.39 -3.80
CA SER A 163 -17.98 2.72 -4.33
C SER A 163 -16.47 3.02 -4.27
N ARG A 164 -15.71 2.23 -3.50
CA ARG A 164 -14.24 2.21 -3.47
C ARG A 164 -13.79 0.98 -4.24
N SER A 165 -13.08 1.15 -5.35
CA SER A 165 -12.72 0.03 -6.23
C SER A 165 -11.61 -0.85 -5.66
N LEU A 166 -10.71 -0.27 -4.85
CA LEU A 166 -9.55 -0.98 -4.30
C LEU A 166 -9.85 -1.62 -2.94
N VAL A 167 -9.22 -2.76 -2.68
CA VAL A 167 -9.27 -3.48 -1.40
C VAL A 167 -7.84 -3.69 -0.89
N LEU A 168 -7.54 -3.20 0.31
CA LEU A 168 -6.27 -3.42 1.01
C LEU A 168 -6.50 -4.34 2.21
N VAL A 169 -5.66 -5.36 2.36
CA VAL A 169 -5.64 -6.25 3.52
C VAL A 169 -4.35 -6.08 4.32
N ASN A 170 -4.46 -5.54 5.53
CA ASN A 170 -3.45 -5.58 6.57
C ASN A 170 -3.43 -6.96 7.25
N TYR A 171 -2.26 -7.58 7.28
CA TYR A 171 -2.02 -8.80 8.04
C TYR A 171 -0.64 -8.81 8.69
N PHE A 172 -0.52 -8.03 9.77
CA PHE A 172 0.70 -7.91 10.57
C PHE A 172 0.35 -7.56 12.01
N ARG A 173 1.30 -7.79 12.92
CA ARG A 173 1.09 -7.62 14.37
C ARG A 173 1.29 -6.16 14.76
N CYS A 174 0.73 -5.75 15.90
CA CYS A 174 0.99 -4.41 16.44
C CYS A 174 2.47 -4.20 16.80
N ILE A 175 3.14 -5.27 17.22
CA ILE A 175 4.58 -5.28 17.49
C ILE A 175 5.21 -6.22 16.47
N PRO A 176 6.06 -5.72 15.56
CA PRO A 176 6.66 -6.54 14.53
C PRO A 176 7.61 -7.55 15.17
N MET A 177 7.36 -8.84 14.95
CA MET A 177 8.14 -9.93 15.51
C MET A 177 8.61 -10.89 14.42
N LYS A 178 9.86 -10.73 13.97
CA LYS A 178 10.47 -11.51 12.88
C LYS A 178 10.28 -13.02 12.98
N LYS A 179 10.31 -13.58 14.20
CA LYS A 179 10.12 -15.03 14.43
C LYS A 179 8.68 -15.47 14.16
N LEU A 180 7.69 -14.66 14.56
CA LEU A 180 6.28 -14.97 14.38
C LEU A 180 5.82 -14.72 12.95
N SER A 181 6.45 -13.77 12.24
CA SER A 181 6.14 -13.50 10.83
C SER A 181 6.34 -14.71 9.92
N CYS A 182 7.18 -15.68 10.28
CA CYS A 182 7.26 -16.95 9.57
C CYS A 182 5.91 -17.70 9.57
N GLU A 183 5.22 -17.76 10.71
CA GLU A 183 3.90 -18.41 10.81
C GLU A 183 2.79 -17.52 10.24
N ASP A 184 2.85 -16.22 10.52
CA ASP A 184 1.84 -15.26 10.10
C ASP A 184 1.75 -15.22 8.57
N ASN A 185 2.87 -15.02 7.87
CA ASN A 185 2.92 -14.87 6.41
C ASN A 185 2.69 -16.18 5.63
N SER A 186 2.32 -17.28 6.29
CA SER A 186 2.16 -18.60 5.67
C SER A 186 0.68 -18.94 5.49
N ARG A 187 0.23 -20.13 5.93
CA ARG A 187 -1.18 -20.56 5.81
C ARG A 187 -2.17 -19.61 6.47
N ASN A 188 -1.76 -18.89 7.51
CA ASN A 188 -2.65 -17.98 8.23
C ASN A 188 -3.00 -16.75 7.39
N LEU A 189 -2.03 -16.19 6.68
CA LEU A 189 -2.23 -15.13 5.70
C LEU A 189 -3.25 -15.53 4.63
N ILE A 190 -3.08 -16.71 4.02
CA ILE A 190 -4.01 -17.22 2.99
C ILE A 190 -5.45 -17.32 3.53
N LYS A 191 -5.63 -17.89 4.73
CA LYS A 191 -6.94 -17.96 5.39
C LYS A 191 -7.55 -16.58 5.63
N MET A 192 -6.74 -15.59 6.00
CA MET A 192 -7.22 -14.23 6.19
C MET A 192 -7.65 -13.59 4.87
N LEU A 193 -6.91 -13.80 3.77
CA LEU A 193 -7.31 -13.31 2.46
C LEU A 193 -8.69 -13.85 2.02
N HIS A 194 -8.96 -15.14 2.23
CA HIS A 194 -10.31 -15.70 2.01
C HIS A 194 -11.38 -15.05 2.91
N THR A 195 -11.05 -14.86 4.19
CA THR A 195 -11.96 -14.24 5.17
C THR A 195 -12.31 -12.81 4.75
N CYS A 196 -11.30 -12.01 4.40
CA CYS A 196 -11.48 -10.64 3.96
C CYS A 196 -12.19 -10.55 2.60
N SER A 197 -11.97 -11.50 1.69
CA SER A 197 -12.72 -11.56 0.42
C SER A 197 -14.22 -11.71 0.67
N GLY A 198 -14.62 -12.60 1.60
CA GLY A 198 -16.02 -12.74 2.01
C GLY A 198 -16.59 -11.44 2.61
N ALA A 199 -15.82 -10.77 3.48
CA ALA A 199 -16.23 -9.48 4.08
C ALA A 199 -16.29 -8.33 3.05
N ALA A 200 -15.48 -8.39 1.99
CA ALA A 200 -15.39 -7.37 0.94
C ALA A 200 -16.38 -7.58 -0.21
N ALA A 201 -17.51 -8.24 0.06
CA ALA A 201 -18.52 -8.60 -0.95
C ALA A 201 -17.97 -9.44 -2.10
N ASN A 202 -17.15 -10.44 -1.77
CA ASN A 202 -16.46 -11.38 -2.67
C ASN A 202 -15.42 -10.72 -3.60
N ARG A 203 -14.94 -9.54 -3.24
CA ARG A 203 -13.82 -8.89 -3.94
C ARG A 203 -12.50 -9.34 -3.32
N TRP A 204 -11.56 -9.72 -4.17
CA TRP A 204 -10.21 -10.06 -3.76
C TRP A 204 -9.37 -8.80 -3.54
N ALA A 205 -8.42 -8.90 -2.62
CA ALA A 205 -7.55 -7.80 -2.27
C ALA A 205 -6.67 -7.39 -3.46
N ASN A 206 -6.54 -6.09 -3.72
CA ASN A 206 -5.56 -5.53 -4.65
C ASN A 206 -4.19 -5.38 -3.97
N PHE A 207 -4.19 -5.18 -2.65
CA PHE A 207 -2.99 -5.03 -1.84
C PHE A 207 -3.06 -5.90 -0.60
N VAL A 208 -1.92 -6.48 -0.22
CA VAL A 208 -1.74 -7.18 1.04
C VAL A 208 -0.48 -6.66 1.73
N ALA A 209 -0.63 -6.15 2.95
CA ALA A 209 0.45 -5.60 3.76
C ALA A 209 0.85 -6.60 4.85
N VAL A 210 2.16 -6.87 4.96
CA VAL A 210 2.73 -7.85 5.88
C VAL A 210 4.06 -7.37 6.46
N ASP A 211 4.38 -7.82 7.67
CA ASP A 211 5.70 -7.63 8.27
C ASP A 211 6.70 -8.67 7.77
N TYR A 212 7.96 -8.25 7.56
CA TYR A 212 9.08 -9.12 7.18
C TYR A 212 8.75 -10.07 6.02
N TYR A 213 8.24 -9.56 4.90
CA TYR A 213 7.72 -10.32 3.74
C TYR A 213 8.55 -11.56 3.30
N LYS A 214 9.88 -11.55 3.46
CA LYS A 214 10.78 -12.69 3.17
C LYS A 214 10.69 -13.85 4.19
N ARG A 215 9.91 -13.72 5.26
CA ARG A 215 9.79 -14.71 6.34
C ARG A 215 8.49 -15.47 6.19
N SER A 216 8.59 -16.76 5.93
CA SER A 216 7.47 -17.69 5.79
C SER A 216 7.93 -19.13 5.89
N GLU A 217 6.96 -20.03 6.04
CA GLU A 217 7.05 -21.43 5.64
C GLU A 217 6.42 -21.57 4.25
N GLY A 218 7.05 -22.34 3.36
CA GLY A 218 6.57 -22.49 1.98
C GLY A 218 6.58 -21.16 1.20
N GLY A 219 5.60 -20.96 0.32
CA GLY A 219 5.57 -19.84 -0.62
C GLY A 219 5.26 -18.46 -0.02
N GLY A 220 4.72 -18.42 1.21
CA GLY A 220 4.63 -17.20 2.00
C GLY A 220 3.83 -16.05 1.39
N SER A 221 4.35 -14.83 1.55
CA SER A 221 3.77 -13.61 0.97
C SER A 221 3.72 -13.63 -0.56
N PHE A 222 4.65 -14.33 -1.22
CA PHE A 222 4.64 -14.49 -2.68
C PHE A 222 3.48 -15.38 -3.15
N GLN A 223 3.27 -16.52 -2.48
CA GLN A 223 2.10 -17.36 -2.73
C GLN A 223 0.78 -16.61 -2.49
N ALA A 224 0.75 -15.73 -1.49
CA ALA A 224 -0.42 -14.90 -1.23
C ALA A 224 -0.71 -13.95 -2.39
N VAL A 225 0.32 -13.35 -3.00
CA VAL A 225 0.18 -12.53 -4.21
C VAL A 225 -0.23 -13.36 -5.43
N ASP A 226 0.33 -14.55 -5.63
CA ASP A 226 -0.05 -15.47 -6.71
C ASP A 226 -1.52 -15.88 -6.63
N LEU A 227 -2.03 -16.16 -5.42
CA LEU A 227 -3.44 -16.41 -5.16
C LEU A 227 -4.29 -15.19 -5.54
N LEU A 228 -3.94 -14.00 -5.06
CA LEU A 228 -4.71 -12.78 -5.36
C LEU A 228 -4.76 -12.50 -6.86
N ASN A 229 -3.62 -12.61 -7.55
CA ASN A 229 -3.53 -12.43 -8.99
C ASN A 229 -4.35 -13.48 -9.75
N GLY A 230 -4.24 -14.76 -9.37
CA GLY A 230 -5.04 -15.84 -9.97
C GLY A 230 -6.54 -15.59 -9.82
N LYS A 231 -6.96 -15.14 -8.64
CA LYS A 231 -8.36 -14.82 -8.35
C LYS A 231 -8.88 -13.60 -9.12
N LEU A 232 -8.07 -12.56 -9.25
CA LEU A 232 -8.44 -11.34 -9.96
C LEU A 232 -8.45 -11.52 -11.47
N LEU A 233 -7.54 -12.33 -12.03
CA LEU A 233 -7.36 -12.45 -13.48
C LEU A 233 -8.19 -13.57 -14.11
N CYS A 234 -8.29 -14.74 -13.47
CA CYS A 234 -8.99 -15.89 -14.06
C CYS A 234 -9.86 -16.69 -13.07
N GLY A 235 -9.92 -16.30 -11.80
CA GLY A 235 -10.69 -16.97 -10.75
C GLY A 235 -10.00 -18.21 -10.15
N CYS A 236 -8.80 -18.57 -10.60
CA CYS A 236 -8.03 -19.69 -10.07
C CYS A 236 -7.40 -19.38 -8.69
N ASP A 237 -6.97 -20.43 -7.98
CA ASP A 237 -6.27 -20.30 -6.70
C ASP A 237 -4.77 -19.96 -6.85
N ASP A 238 -4.27 -19.88 -8.09
CA ASP A 238 -2.89 -19.59 -8.43
C ASP A 238 -2.85 -18.95 -9.83
N ILE A 239 -2.05 -17.89 -9.99
CA ILE A 239 -1.85 -17.19 -11.26
C ILE A 239 -1.24 -18.09 -12.34
N HIS A 240 -0.41 -19.07 -11.98
CA HIS A 240 0.21 -20.00 -12.93
C HIS A 240 -0.81 -20.96 -13.56
N ALA A 241 -2.04 -21.02 -13.03
CA ALA A 241 -3.15 -21.77 -13.61
C ALA A 241 -4.02 -20.94 -14.58
N CYS A 242 -3.79 -19.63 -14.70
CA CYS A 242 -4.43 -18.77 -15.70
C CYS A 242 -3.78 -18.99 -17.08
N VAL A 243 -4.07 -20.13 -17.72
CA VAL A 243 -3.65 -20.43 -19.10
C VAL A 243 -4.60 -19.84 -20.14
#